data_AF-H6L9B2-F1
#
_entry.id   AF-H6L9B2-F1
#
_cell.length_a   1.000
_cell.length_b   1.000
_cell.length_c   1.000
_cell.angle_alpha   90.00
_cell.angle_beta   90.00
_cell.angle_gamma   90.00
#
_symmetry.space_group_name_H-M   'P 1'
#
loop_
_entity.id
_entity.type
_entity.pdbx_description
1 polymer ?
#
loop_
_entity_poly.entity_id
_entity_poly.type
_entity_poly.pdbx_seq_one_letter_code
_entity_poly.pdbx_strand_id
1 'polypeptide(L)'
;MLFAICEMAIVNPAVLFAICVMAIVNPAVLFAICVMAIVNPAMLFAICEMAIVKPAMLFAICVTTFVNCGELFVICERAIVNCGELFAICERAIVNCGELFAICETAFVNCGELFAICERAIVNYGMLFAICEMAIVKQGMLFAICVTAFVNPAVLFAICVTAFVGTVQEFVH
;
A
#
# COMPACT_ATOMS: atom_id res chain seq x y z
N MET A 1 -11.75 27.75 -6.94
CA MET A 1 -10.65 27.03 -7.61
C MET A 1 -9.47 27.97 -7.68
N LEU A 2 -8.28 27.54 -7.25
CA LEU A 2 -7.05 28.32 -7.27
C LEU A 2 -5.95 27.52 -7.97
N PHE A 3 -5.11 28.20 -8.73
CA PHE A 3 -3.92 27.64 -9.35
C PHE A 3 -2.68 28.32 -8.77
N ALA A 4 -1.68 27.55 -8.37
CA ALA A 4 -0.46 28.03 -7.75
C ALA A 4 0.78 27.41 -8.42
N ILE A 5 1.68 28.26 -8.91
CA ILE A 5 3.05 27.89 -9.29
C ILE A 5 3.98 28.62 -8.34
N CYS A 6 4.74 27.89 -7.54
CA CYS A 6 5.42 28.49 -6.40
C CYS A 6 6.59 27.67 -5.85
N GLU A 7 7.44 28.27 -5.01
CA GLU A 7 8.34 27.46 -4.18
C GLU A 7 7.56 26.82 -3.03
N MET A 8 6.69 27.59 -2.37
CA MET A 8 5.85 27.16 -1.26
C MET A 8 4.39 27.58 -1.45
N ALA A 9 3.47 26.61 -1.31
CA ALA A 9 2.03 26.87 -1.28
C ALA A 9 1.51 26.83 0.16
N ILE A 10 0.95 27.95 0.64
CA ILE A 10 0.25 28.07 1.93
C ILE A 10 -1.09 28.76 1.68
N VAL A 11 -2.00 28.05 1.04
CA VAL A 11 -3.33 28.55 0.64
C VAL A 11 -4.37 27.47 0.93
N ASN A 12 -5.58 27.87 1.29
CA ASN A 12 -6.65 26.94 1.61
C ASN A 12 -7.95 27.17 0.82
N PRO A 13 -7.91 27.07 -0.52
CA PRO A 13 -9.13 27.12 -1.32
C PRO A 13 -9.91 25.80 -1.19
N ALA A 14 -11.18 25.78 -1.60
CA ALA A 14 -11.92 24.52 -1.70
C ALA A 14 -11.28 23.53 -2.70
N VAL A 15 -10.74 24.05 -3.81
CA VAL A 15 -10.05 23.28 -4.85
C VAL A 15 -8.75 23.99 -5.22
N LEU A 16 -7.63 23.27 -5.13
CA LEU A 16 -6.29 23.76 -5.44
C LEU A 16 -5.60 22.88 -6.49
N PHE A 17 -4.96 23.55 -7.44
CA PHE A 17 -3.95 22.97 -8.32
C PHE A 17 -2.60 23.62 -7.98
N ALA A 18 -1.64 22.84 -7.55
CA ALA A 18 -0.34 23.30 -7.10
C ALA A 18 0.80 22.62 -7.88
N ILE A 19 1.67 23.43 -8.46
CA ILE A 19 2.96 23.00 -8.99
C ILE A 19 4.03 23.72 -8.18
N CYS A 20 4.54 23.07 -7.14
CA CYS A 20 5.45 23.74 -6.20
C CYS A 20 6.52 22.81 -5.63
N VAL A 21 7.64 23.37 -5.15
CA VAL A 21 8.65 22.56 -4.44
C VAL A 21 8.01 21.92 -3.20
N MET A 22 7.30 22.73 -2.41
CA MET A 22 6.64 22.30 -1.19
C MET A 22 5.16 22.72 -1.16
N ALA A 23 4.28 21.78 -0.82
CA ALA A 23 2.86 22.05 -0.61
C ALA A 23 2.45 21.74 0.85
N ILE A 24 2.05 22.77 1.59
CA ILE A 24 1.50 22.66 2.95
C ILE A 24 0.11 23.32 2.96
N VAL A 25 -0.87 22.56 2.50
CA VAL A 25 -2.21 23.05 2.18
C VAL A 25 -3.27 22.03 2.60
N ASN A 26 -4.49 22.51 2.86
CA ASN A 26 -5.58 21.66 3.34
C ASN A 26 -6.91 21.84 2.58
N PRO A 27 -6.91 21.88 1.24
CA PRO A 27 -8.14 22.10 0.47
C PRO A 27 -9.07 20.88 0.58
N ALA A 28 -10.33 21.01 0.16
CA ALA A 28 -11.19 19.83 0.02
C ALA A 28 -10.66 18.90 -1.08
N VAL A 29 -10.21 19.47 -2.20
CA VAL A 29 -9.59 18.74 -3.33
C VAL A 29 -8.25 19.36 -3.69
N LEU A 30 -7.20 18.55 -3.74
CA LEU A 30 -5.86 18.95 -4.17
C LEU A 30 -5.39 18.15 -5.38
N PHE A 31 -4.86 18.86 -6.36
CA PHE A 31 -4.00 18.32 -7.40
C PHE A 31 -2.59 18.92 -7.19
N ALA A 32 -1.61 18.07 -6.88
CA ALA A 32 -0.25 18.50 -6.54
C ALA A 32 0.78 17.83 -7.45
N ILE A 33 1.66 18.64 -8.04
CA ILE A 33 2.93 18.19 -8.62
C ILE A 33 4.02 18.87 -7.80
N CYS A 34 4.81 18.08 -7.08
CA CYS A 34 5.71 18.65 -6.08
C CYS A 34 6.96 17.84 -5.77
N VAL A 35 7.95 18.44 -5.10
CA VAL A 35 9.00 17.65 -4.48
C VAL A 35 8.45 17.03 -3.19
N MET A 36 7.81 17.85 -2.36
CA MET A 36 7.28 17.44 -1.07
C MET A 36 5.82 17.89 -0.85
N ALA A 37 4.94 16.94 -0.53
CA ALA A 37 3.56 17.20 -0.13
C ALA A 37 3.34 16.83 1.35
N ILE A 38 2.92 17.80 2.15
CA ILE A 38 2.48 17.59 3.54
C ILE A 38 1.07 18.17 3.67
N VAL A 39 0.06 17.35 3.41
CA VAL A 39 -1.32 17.82 3.17
C VAL A 39 -2.37 16.87 3.75
N ASN A 40 -3.57 17.39 4.02
CA ASN A 40 -4.69 16.64 4.60
C ASN A 40 -6.04 16.85 3.88
N PRO A 41 -6.10 16.87 2.54
CA PRO A 41 -7.34 17.17 1.84
C PRO A 41 -8.34 16.02 1.94
N ALA A 42 -9.61 16.25 1.64
CA ALA A 42 -10.56 15.14 1.52
C ALA A 42 -10.16 14.22 0.34
N MET A 43 -9.76 14.81 -0.78
CA MET A 43 -9.30 14.10 -1.98
C MET A 43 -7.98 14.67 -2.48
N LEU A 44 -7.02 13.78 -2.76
CA LEU A 44 -5.69 14.14 -3.26
C LEU A 44 -5.33 13.38 -4.53
N PHE A 45 -4.83 14.12 -5.52
CA PHE A 45 -4.06 13.61 -6.64
C PHE A 45 -2.64 14.18 -6.55
N ALA A 46 -1.64 13.32 -6.39
CA ALA A 46 -0.26 13.74 -6.17
C ALA A 46 0.73 13.05 -7.11
N ILE A 47 1.63 13.84 -7.69
CA ILE A 47 2.88 13.36 -8.31
C ILE A 47 4.02 14.04 -7.58
N CYS A 48 4.72 13.32 -6.69
CA CYS A 48 5.79 13.94 -5.90
C CYS A 48 6.96 13.02 -5.57
N GLU A 49 8.13 13.56 -5.22
CA GLU A 49 9.21 12.72 -4.68
C GLU A 49 8.81 12.14 -3.32
N MET A 50 8.27 12.98 -2.43
CA MET A 50 7.85 12.61 -1.09
C MET A 50 6.43 13.09 -0.78
N ALA A 51 5.60 12.18 -0.27
CA ALA A 51 4.25 12.51 0.22
C ALA A 51 4.06 12.04 1.67
N ILE A 52 3.64 12.95 2.54
CA ILE A 52 3.21 12.69 3.92
C ILE A 52 1.79 13.21 4.07
N VAL A 53 0.80 12.35 3.94
CA VAL A 53 -0.58 12.81 3.68
C VAL A 53 -1.63 12.00 4.43
N LYS A 54 -2.75 12.65 4.74
CA LYS A 54 -3.87 12.03 5.48
C LYS A 54 -5.26 12.13 4.82
N PRO A 55 -5.41 11.93 3.51
CA PRO A 55 -6.69 12.19 2.85
C PRO A 55 -7.73 11.11 3.11
N ALA A 56 -9.01 11.38 2.81
CA ALA A 56 -10.00 10.32 2.74
C ALA A 56 -9.75 9.41 1.54
N MET A 57 -9.47 10.01 0.37
CA MET A 57 -9.10 9.31 -0.87
C MET A 57 -7.79 9.86 -1.46
N LEU A 58 -6.89 8.96 -1.88
CA LEU A 58 -5.61 9.32 -2.50
C LEU A 58 -5.34 8.56 -3.80
N PHE A 59 -4.89 9.30 -4.80
CA PHE A 59 -4.19 8.79 -5.98
C PHE A 59 -2.79 9.40 -6.02
N ALA A 60 -1.76 8.56 -5.92
CA ALA A 60 -0.37 9.02 -5.82
C ALA A 60 0.58 8.26 -6.74
N ILE A 61 1.47 9.01 -7.40
CA ILE A 61 2.70 8.49 -8.01
C ILE A 61 3.86 9.18 -7.32
N CYS A 62 4.60 8.44 -6.49
CA CYS A 62 5.69 9.05 -5.73
C CYS A 62 6.89 8.13 -5.55
N VAL A 63 8.07 8.69 -5.30
CA VAL A 63 9.22 7.88 -4.90
C VAL A 63 8.97 7.28 -3.51
N THR A 64 8.60 8.11 -2.53
CA THR A 64 8.32 7.68 -1.15
C THR A 64 6.99 8.23 -0.65
N THR A 65 6.16 7.38 -0.04
CA THR A 65 4.87 7.76 0.53
C THR A 65 4.67 7.29 1.97
N PHE A 66 4.18 8.19 2.81
CA PHE A 66 3.66 7.92 4.16
C PHE A 66 2.19 8.36 4.19
N VAL A 67 1.27 7.41 4.26
CA VAL A 67 -0.16 7.67 4.04
C VAL A 67 -1.00 7.10 5.17
N ASN A 68 -1.96 7.88 5.65
CA ASN A 68 -3.08 7.39 6.45
C ASN A 68 -4.41 7.80 5.81
N CYS A 69 -5.26 6.86 5.39
CA CYS A 69 -6.41 7.19 4.57
C CYS A 69 -7.59 6.21 4.68
N GLY A 70 -8.72 6.55 4.03
CA GLY A 70 -9.78 5.58 3.78
C GLY A 70 -9.38 4.65 2.63
N GLU A 71 -9.14 5.25 1.46
CA GLU A 71 -8.86 4.55 0.20
C GLU A 71 -7.58 5.08 -0.47
N LEU A 72 -6.72 4.17 -0.94
CA LEU A 72 -5.47 4.51 -1.61
C LEU A 72 -5.24 3.74 -2.92
N PHE A 73 -4.86 4.49 -3.94
CA PHE A 73 -4.18 3.99 -5.14
C PHE A 73 -2.78 4.61 -5.21
N VAL A 74 -1.74 3.78 -5.12
CA VAL A 74 -0.35 4.26 -5.10
C VAL A 74 0.55 3.46 -6.04
N ILE A 75 1.40 4.20 -6.75
CA ILE A 75 2.57 3.67 -7.47
C ILE A 75 3.81 4.30 -6.86
N CYS A 76 4.74 3.48 -6.35
CA CYS A 76 5.90 4.01 -5.63
C CYS A 76 7.14 3.13 -5.59
N GLU A 77 8.29 3.69 -5.21
CA GLU A 77 9.41 2.82 -4.80
C GLU A 77 9.16 2.33 -3.37
N ARG A 78 8.77 3.24 -2.47
CA ARG A 78 8.65 2.95 -1.03
C ARG A 78 7.36 3.46 -0.43
N ALA A 79 6.59 2.55 0.16
CA ALA A 79 5.32 2.84 0.83
C ALA A 79 5.33 2.45 2.31
N ILE A 80 4.85 3.36 3.16
CA ILE A 80 4.32 3.06 4.50
C ILE A 80 2.89 3.54 4.55
N VAL A 81 1.95 2.59 4.67
CA VAL A 81 0.52 2.88 4.49
C VAL A 81 -0.29 2.30 5.64
N ASN A 82 -1.23 3.10 6.14
CA ASN A 82 -2.32 2.66 7.00
C ASN A 82 -3.66 3.11 6.40
N CYS A 83 -4.40 2.23 5.75
CA CYS A 83 -5.67 2.61 5.11
C CYS A 83 -6.77 1.54 5.26
N GLY A 84 -8.02 1.90 5.00
CA GLY A 84 -9.09 0.91 4.92
C GLY A 84 -8.88 -0.04 3.74
N GLU A 85 -8.76 0.54 2.56
CA GLU A 85 -8.60 -0.17 1.28
C GLU A 85 -7.36 0.34 0.54
N LEU A 86 -6.58 -0.58 -0.04
CA LEU A 86 -5.34 -0.26 -0.74
C LEU A 86 -5.17 -1.03 -2.05
N PHE A 87 -4.87 -0.30 -3.11
CA PHE A 87 -4.23 -0.80 -4.32
C PHE A 87 -2.80 -0.23 -4.42
N ALA A 88 -1.78 -1.09 -4.36
CA ALA A 88 -0.38 -0.68 -4.37
C ALA A 88 0.43 -1.40 -5.44
N ILE A 89 1.23 -0.63 -6.18
CA ILE A 89 2.32 -1.13 -7.02
C ILE A 89 3.61 -0.48 -6.50
N CYS A 90 4.41 -1.21 -5.73
CA CYS A 90 5.65 -0.63 -5.21
C CYS A 90 6.81 -1.60 -5.08
N GLU A 91 8.06 -1.14 -5.16
CA GLU A 91 9.20 -2.03 -4.88
C GLU A 91 9.14 -2.55 -3.43
N ARG A 92 8.91 -1.64 -2.47
CA ARG A 92 8.90 -1.96 -1.05
C ARG A 92 7.69 -1.37 -0.35
N ALA A 93 6.90 -2.21 0.30
CA ALA A 93 5.71 -1.77 1.02
C ALA A 93 5.66 -2.30 2.46
N ILE A 94 5.29 -1.42 3.40
CA ILE A 94 4.84 -1.76 4.75
C ILE A 94 3.40 -1.28 4.86
N VAL A 95 2.47 -2.22 5.03
CA VAL A 95 1.03 -1.96 4.94
C VAL A 95 0.30 -2.50 6.15
N ASN A 96 -0.57 -1.66 6.71
CA ASN A 96 -1.62 -2.06 7.62
C ASN A 96 -2.97 -1.67 7.03
N CYS A 97 -3.89 -2.61 6.84
CA CYS A 97 -5.15 -2.31 6.18
C CYS A 97 -6.31 -3.27 6.46
N GLY A 98 -7.51 -2.90 6.02
CA GLY A 98 -8.63 -3.84 5.93
C GLY A 98 -8.42 -4.78 4.75
N GLU A 99 -8.28 -4.20 3.55
CA GLU A 99 -8.19 -4.91 2.27
C GLU A 99 -7.01 -4.41 1.44
N LEU A 100 -6.24 -5.34 0.84
CA LEU A 100 -5.09 -5.03 -0.01
C LEU A 100 -5.08 -5.81 -1.31
N PHE A 101 -4.85 -5.08 -2.40
CA PHE A 101 -4.27 -5.59 -3.63
C PHE A 101 -2.86 -5.02 -3.80
N ALA A 102 -1.84 -5.89 -3.82
CA ALA A 102 -0.44 -5.46 -3.93
C ALA A 102 0.32 -6.19 -5.05
N ILE A 103 1.10 -5.43 -5.81
CA ILE A 103 2.17 -5.94 -6.67
C ILE A 103 3.47 -5.32 -6.18
N CYS A 104 4.33 -6.11 -5.54
CA CYS A 104 5.55 -5.57 -4.95
C CYS A 104 6.76 -6.49 -5.06
N GLU A 105 7.99 -5.97 -5.02
CA GLU A 105 9.16 -6.83 -4.85
C GLU A 105 9.18 -7.41 -3.43
N THR A 106 9.09 -6.51 -2.43
CA THR A 106 9.04 -6.88 -1.01
C THR A 106 7.86 -6.24 -0.30
N ALA A 107 7.04 -7.05 0.37
CA ALA A 107 5.89 -6.58 1.14
C ALA A 107 5.90 -7.10 2.59
N PHE A 108 5.67 -6.20 3.54
CA PHE A 108 5.34 -6.51 4.94
C PHE A 108 3.91 -6.06 5.19
N VAL A 109 3.00 -7.01 5.39
CA VAL A 109 1.57 -6.73 5.36
C VAL A 109 0.88 -7.28 6.61
N ASN A 110 0.03 -6.45 7.19
CA ASN A 110 -0.94 -6.84 8.20
C ASN A 110 -2.32 -6.38 7.73
N CYS A 111 -3.11 -7.29 7.13
CA CYS A 111 -4.44 -6.94 6.62
C CYS A 111 -5.48 -8.02 6.87
N GLY A 112 -6.75 -7.64 6.93
CA GLY A 112 -7.84 -8.61 7.03
C GLY A 112 -7.90 -9.52 5.81
N GLU A 113 -7.91 -8.91 4.63
CA GLU A 113 -7.94 -9.59 3.33
C GLU A 113 -6.79 -9.10 2.45
N LEU A 114 -6.10 -10.05 1.80
CA LEU A 114 -4.94 -9.76 0.95
C LEU A 114 -4.97 -10.56 -0.35
N PHE A 115 -4.78 -9.84 -1.46
CA PHE A 115 -4.30 -10.36 -2.73
C PHE A 115 -2.90 -9.78 -3.02
N ALA A 116 -1.89 -10.64 -3.13
CA ALA A 116 -0.51 -10.20 -3.33
C ALA A 116 0.19 -10.96 -4.47
N ILE A 117 0.91 -10.23 -5.31
CA ILE A 117 1.91 -10.77 -6.24
C ILE A 117 3.24 -10.16 -5.85
N CYS A 118 4.12 -10.95 -5.23
CA CYS A 118 5.40 -10.41 -4.75
C CYS A 118 6.58 -11.36 -4.92
N GLU A 119 7.82 -10.87 -5.00
CA GLU A 119 8.97 -11.77 -4.84
C GLU A 119 9.03 -12.28 -3.39
N ARG A 120 8.88 -11.37 -2.43
CA ARG A 120 8.98 -11.66 -1.00
C ARG A 120 7.82 -11.04 -0.24
N ALA A 121 7.10 -11.86 0.51
CA ALA A 121 6.00 -11.39 1.35
C ALA A 121 6.14 -11.92 2.79
N ILE A 122 6.02 -11.02 3.76
CA ILE A 122 5.79 -11.36 5.17
C ILE A 122 4.38 -10.86 5.51
N VAL A 123 3.47 -11.78 5.79
CA VAL A 123 2.05 -11.47 5.92
C VAL A 123 1.48 -12.02 7.22
N ASN A 124 0.71 -11.17 7.90
CA ASN A 124 -0.26 -11.57 8.90
C ASN A 124 -1.67 -11.23 8.39
N TYR A 125 -2.58 -12.20 8.36
CA TYR A 125 -3.86 -12.01 7.70
C TYR A 125 -5.03 -12.82 8.24
N GLY A 126 -6.25 -12.43 7.83
CA GLY A 126 -7.47 -13.22 7.95
C GLY A 126 -7.69 -14.14 6.75
N MET A 127 -7.65 -13.59 5.53
CA MET A 127 -7.68 -14.33 4.26
C MET A 127 -6.56 -13.88 3.31
N LEU A 128 -5.84 -14.83 2.70
CA LEU A 128 -4.74 -14.55 1.78
C LEU A 128 -4.85 -15.33 0.47
N PHE A 129 -4.72 -14.60 -0.64
CA PHE A 129 -4.32 -15.10 -1.95
C PHE A 129 -2.95 -14.53 -2.32
N ALA A 130 -1.93 -15.37 -2.45
CA ALA A 130 -0.58 -14.93 -2.75
C ALA A 130 0.06 -15.72 -3.89
N ILE A 131 0.74 -15.01 -4.80
CA ILE A 131 1.68 -15.58 -5.75
C ILE A 131 3.05 -14.99 -5.43
N CYS A 132 3.93 -15.78 -4.81
CA CYS A 132 5.23 -15.28 -4.40
C CYS A 132 6.39 -16.25 -4.59
N GLU A 133 7.62 -15.76 -4.78
CA GLU A 133 8.78 -16.65 -4.71
C GLU A 133 8.98 -17.16 -3.28
N MET A 134 8.93 -16.25 -2.31
CA MET A 134 9.02 -16.54 -0.89
C MET A 134 7.89 -15.90 -0.10
N ALA A 135 7.18 -16.71 0.69
CA ALA A 135 6.12 -16.24 1.58
C ALA A 135 6.36 -16.73 3.03
N ILE A 136 6.33 -15.79 3.98
CA ILE A 136 6.24 -16.08 5.41
C ILE A 136 4.87 -15.61 5.88
N VAL A 137 4.07 -16.55 6.36
CA VAL A 137 2.63 -16.38 6.48
C VAL A 137 2.18 -16.84 7.86
N LYS A 138 1.43 -15.99 8.54
CA LYS A 138 0.83 -16.29 9.84
C LYS A 138 -0.68 -16.03 9.81
N GLN A 139 -1.40 -16.95 10.47
CA GLN A 139 -2.84 -16.87 10.74
C GLN A 139 -3.71 -16.98 9.48
N GLY A 140 -5.02 -17.20 9.69
CA GLY A 140 -6.01 -17.12 8.61
C GLY A 140 -6.12 -18.33 7.68
N MET A 141 -6.84 -18.12 6.58
CA MET A 141 -7.03 -19.06 5.47
C MET A 141 -6.10 -18.71 4.30
N LEU A 142 -5.24 -19.65 3.90
CA LEU A 142 -4.24 -19.44 2.85
C LEU A 142 -4.62 -20.11 1.53
N PHE A 143 -4.49 -19.35 0.45
CA PHE A 143 -4.30 -19.84 -0.91
C PHE A 143 -2.99 -19.27 -1.47
N ALA A 144 -1.96 -20.10 -1.63
CA ALA A 144 -0.65 -19.64 -2.09
C ALA A 144 -0.10 -20.47 -3.26
N ILE A 145 0.53 -19.80 -4.21
CA ILE A 145 1.41 -20.40 -5.21
C ILE A 145 2.80 -19.85 -4.95
N CYS A 146 3.76 -20.72 -4.65
CA CYS A 146 5.09 -20.25 -4.28
C CYS A 146 6.26 -21.17 -4.60
N VAL A 147 7.49 -20.66 -4.54
CA VAL A 147 8.67 -21.54 -4.53
C VAL A 147 8.92 -22.03 -3.11
N THR A 148 8.91 -21.10 -2.16
CA THR A 148 9.20 -21.37 -0.74
C THR A 148 8.15 -20.73 0.16
N ALA A 149 7.58 -21.52 1.07
CA ALA A 149 6.60 -21.05 2.06
C ALA A 149 6.97 -21.48 3.48
N PHE A 150 6.85 -20.54 4.42
CA PHE A 150 6.80 -20.81 5.86
C PHE A 150 5.44 -20.38 6.37
N VAL A 151 4.58 -21.34 6.67
CA VAL A 151 3.15 -21.08 6.90
C VAL A 151 2.73 -21.62 8.27
N ASN A 152 1.97 -20.81 9.00
CA ASN A 152 1.21 -21.26 10.16
C ASN A 152 -0.24 -20.77 10.07
N PRO A 153 -1.04 -21.32 9.12
CA PRO A 153 -2.43 -20.93 8.93
C PRO A 153 -3.37 -21.88 9.69
N ALA A 154 -4.63 -21.46 9.82
CA ALA A 154 -5.69 -22.33 10.30
C ALA A 154 -6.14 -23.30 9.20
N VAL A 155 -6.14 -22.85 7.93
CA VAL A 155 -6.50 -23.63 6.75
C VAL A 155 -5.49 -23.33 5.64
N LEU A 156 -4.95 -24.38 5.01
CA LEU A 156 -3.90 -24.28 3.99
C LEU A 156 -4.33 -24.91 2.67
N PHE A 157 -4.27 -24.12 1.60
CA PHE A 157 -4.15 -24.60 0.23
C PHE A 157 -2.91 -23.96 -0.39
N ALA A 158 -1.85 -24.73 -0.60
CA ALA A 158 -0.61 -24.22 -1.17
C ALA A 158 -0.05 -25.15 -2.24
N ILE A 159 0.35 -24.56 -3.36
CA ILE A 159 1.13 -25.20 -4.41
C ILE A 159 2.52 -24.60 -4.29
N CYS A 160 3.44 -25.34 -3.66
CA CYS A 160 4.79 -24.83 -3.43
C CYS A 160 5.85 -25.90 -3.65
N VAL A 161 6.98 -25.50 -4.24
CA VAL A 161 8.14 -26.40 -4.40
C VAL A 161 8.64 -26.88 -3.03
N THR A 162 8.64 -25.97 -2.05
CA THR A 162 8.96 -26.27 -0.65
C THR A 162 8.02 -25.54 0.29
N ALA A 163 7.47 -26.25 1.27
CA ALA A 163 6.62 -25.68 2.30
C ALA A 163 6.99 -26.22 3.68
N PHE A 164 7.15 -25.32 4.66
CA PHE A 164 7.30 -25.62 6.07
C PHE A 164 6.02 -25.21 6.79
N VAL A 165 5.26 -26.20 7.26
CA VAL A 165 3.93 -26.00 7.86
C VAL A 165 3.96 -26.32 9.35
N GLY A 166 3.34 -25.46 10.16
CA GLY A 166 3.29 -25.59 11.62
C GLY A 166 2.03 -26.28 12.19
N THR A 167 1.07 -26.75 11.38
CA THR A 167 -0.27 -27.21 11.81
C THR A 167 -0.80 -28.42 11.01
N VAL A 168 -1.91 -29.06 11.46
CA VAL A 168 -2.22 -30.51 11.31
C VAL A 168 -3.16 -30.89 10.14
N GLN A 169 -3.47 -30.03 9.17
CA GLN A 169 -4.29 -30.41 8.01
C GLN A 169 -3.73 -29.84 6.71
N GLU A 170 -3.28 -30.71 5.82
CA GLU A 170 -2.49 -30.32 4.65
C GLU A 170 -2.90 -31.07 3.38
N PHE A 171 -3.17 -30.30 2.32
CA PHE A 171 -3.02 -30.73 0.93
C PHE A 171 -1.95 -29.83 0.31
N VAL A 172 -0.72 -30.31 0.25
CA VAL A 172 0.39 -29.68 -0.48
C VAL A 172 0.57 -30.47 -1.78
N HIS A 173 0.61 -29.76 -2.91
CA HIS A 173 1.00 -30.34 -4.20
C HIS A 173 2.25 -29.67 -4.73
#